data_AF-D5ZV05-F1
#
_entry.id   AF-D5ZV05-F1
#
_cell.length_a   1.000
_cell.length_b   1.000
_cell.length_c   1.000
_cell.angle_alpha   90.00
_cell.angle_beta   90.00
_cell.angle_gamma   90.00
#
_symmetry.space_group_name_H-M   'P 1'
#
loop_
_entity.id
_entity.type
_entity.pdbx_description
1 polymer ?
#
loop_
_entity_poly.entity_id
_entity_poly.type
_entity_poly.pdbx_seq_one_letter_code
_entity_poly.pdbx_strand_id
1 'polypeptide(L)'
;MVTSEYERRIAARFATFDQDGNGYIDREDFNAAAKALLTEFGVAARSDRGQALYGGAEAFWQGMAGIADRDGDQRITREEFVNGAVKRLRDNPDRFAEIARPFLHAALAVAGTDDDGTAAVEGVARALRMLGVPEEPARTAAAALDADGDGRIGEEEVVQAFARHFTVPE
;
A
#
# COMPACT_ATOMS: atom_id res chain seq x y z
N MET A 1 -20.80 21.02 -0.85
CA MET A 1 -20.93 19.63 -1.32
C MET A 1 -19.58 19.00 -1.67
N VAL A 2 -18.56 19.77 -2.11
CA VAL A 2 -17.17 19.30 -2.35
C VAL A 2 -16.52 18.68 -1.10
N THR A 3 -16.79 19.23 0.08
CA THR A 3 -16.24 18.74 1.37
C THR A 3 -16.53 17.26 1.63
N SER A 4 -17.72 16.77 1.25
CA SER A 4 -18.14 15.38 1.55
C SER A 4 -17.47 14.32 0.67
N GLU A 5 -17.09 14.64 -0.56
CA GLU A 5 -16.43 13.69 -1.44
C GLU A 5 -14.93 13.60 -1.14
N TYR A 6 -14.31 14.75 -0.88
CA TYR A 6 -12.93 14.83 -0.42
C TYR A 6 -12.71 14.09 0.91
N GLU A 7 -13.59 14.28 1.90
CA GLU A 7 -13.57 13.55 3.17
C GLU A 7 -13.74 12.04 2.97
N ARG A 8 -14.67 11.61 2.10
CA ARG A 8 -14.84 10.18 1.76
C ARG A 8 -13.59 9.59 1.12
N ARG A 9 -12.91 10.33 0.23
CA ARG A 9 -11.67 9.88 -0.41
C ARG A 9 -10.56 9.73 0.63
N ILE A 10 -10.38 10.70 1.53
CA ILE A 10 -9.39 10.57 2.61
C ILE A 10 -9.70 9.40 3.53
N ALA A 11 -10.96 9.24 3.94
CA ALA A 11 -11.37 8.11 4.77
C ALA A 11 -11.07 6.77 4.09
N ALA A 12 -11.28 6.68 2.78
CA ALA A 12 -10.91 5.49 2.00
C ALA A 12 -9.39 5.25 1.95
N ARG A 13 -8.57 6.31 1.85
CA ARG A 13 -7.09 6.18 1.92
C ARG A 13 -6.60 5.77 3.29
N PHE A 14 -7.21 6.31 4.34
CA PHE A 14 -6.92 5.92 5.71
C PHE A 14 -7.23 4.44 5.95
N ALA A 15 -8.40 3.97 5.48
CA ALA A 15 -8.82 2.58 5.59
C ALA A 15 -7.94 1.60 4.77
N THR A 16 -7.12 2.07 3.83
CA THR A 16 -6.11 1.23 3.18
C THR A 16 -4.96 0.88 4.13
N PHE A 17 -4.69 1.72 5.12
CA PHE A 17 -3.61 1.51 6.08
C PHE A 17 -4.09 0.93 7.41
N ASP A 18 -5.25 1.33 7.91
CA ASP A 18 -5.91 0.77 9.11
C ASP A 18 -6.51 -0.61 8.77
N GLN A 19 -5.67 -1.64 8.81
CA GLN A 19 -5.97 -3.00 8.35
C GLN A 19 -6.83 -3.76 9.37
N ASP A 20 -6.70 -3.46 10.66
CA ASP A 20 -7.53 -4.08 11.70
C ASP A 20 -8.83 -3.28 12.02
N GLY A 21 -8.94 -2.04 11.53
CA GLY A 21 -10.12 -1.19 11.67
C GLY A 21 -10.26 -0.56 13.05
N ASN A 22 -9.19 -0.48 13.84
CA ASN A 22 -9.20 0.05 15.20
C ASN A 22 -9.30 1.60 15.26
N GLY A 23 -9.17 2.27 14.11
CA GLY A 23 -9.36 3.72 13.97
C GLY A 23 -8.08 4.56 14.05
N TYR A 24 -6.92 3.93 14.17
CA TYR A 24 -5.59 4.52 14.00
C TYR A 24 -4.73 3.61 13.13
N ILE A 25 -3.68 4.15 12.51
CA ILE A 25 -2.69 3.34 11.77
C ILE A 25 -1.50 3.10 12.70
N ASP A 26 -1.10 1.85 12.87
CA ASP A 26 0.08 1.48 13.66
C ASP A 26 1.03 0.53 12.92
N ARG A 27 2.08 0.10 13.60
CA ARG A 27 3.06 -0.84 13.05
C ARG A 27 2.46 -2.23 12.81
N GLU A 28 1.48 -2.63 13.61
CA GLU A 28 0.82 -3.92 13.57
C GLU A 28 0.00 -4.07 12.27
N ASP A 29 -0.62 -3.00 11.78
CA ASP A 29 -1.31 -2.98 10.48
C ASP A 29 -0.41 -3.42 9.32
N PHE A 30 0.80 -2.84 9.24
CA PHE A 30 1.77 -3.16 8.18
C PHE A 30 2.28 -4.60 8.29
N ASN A 31 2.50 -5.07 9.52
CA ASN A 31 2.89 -6.45 9.78
C ASN A 31 1.76 -7.45 9.44
N ALA A 32 0.51 -7.08 9.71
CA ALA A 32 -0.66 -7.87 9.38
C ALA A 32 -0.83 -7.98 7.86
N ALA A 33 -0.71 -6.87 7.13
CA ALA A 33 -0.71 -6.83 5.67
C ALA A 33 0.38 -7.75 5.07
N ALA A 34 1.62 -7.62 5.54
CA ALA A 34 2.73 -8.48 5.10
C ALA A 34 2.43 -9.97 5.36
N LYS A 35 1.95 -10.30 6.57
CA LYS A 35 1.59 -11.68 6.93
C LYS A 35 0.47 -12.25 6.04
N ALA A 36 -0.54 -11.44 5.74
CA ALA A 36 -1.67 -11.84 4.90
C ALA A 36 -1.21 -12.18 3.48
N LEU A 37 -0.35 -11.35 2.89
CA LEU A 37 0.25 -11.59 1.58
C LEU A 37 1.07 -12.89 1.57
N LEU A 38 1.96 -13.09 2.54
CA LEU A 38 2.76 -14.32 2.60
C LEU A 38 1.89 -15.58 2.72
N THR A 39 0.80 -15.49 3.48
CA THR A 39 -0.13 -16.61 3.65
C THR A 39 -0.86 -16.92 2.34
N GLU A 40 -1.36 -15.92 1.64
CA GLU A 40 -2.08 -16.06 0.36
C GLU A 40 -1.21 -16.70 -0.74
N PHE A 41 0.08 -16.33 -0.79
CA PHE A 41 1.00 -16.85 -1.79
C PHE A 41 1.84 -18.04 -1.30
N GLY A 42 1.58 -18.55 -0.09
CA GLY A 42 2.30 -19.70 0.46
C GLY A 42 3.80 -19.47 0.66
N VAL A 43 4.22 -18.22 0.83
CA VAL A 43 5.63 -17.85 1.01
C VAL A 43 5.99 -17.95 2.48
N ALA A 44 7.07 -18.68 2.78
CA ALA A 44 7.52 -18.84 4.17
C ALA A 44 8.05 -17.50 4.72
N ALA A 45 7.59 -17.10 5.91
CA ALA A 45 8.02 -15.86 6.57
C ALA A 45 9.54 -15.74 6.73
N ARG A 46 10.24 -16.86 6.95
CA ARG A 46 11.71 -16.89 7.11
C ARG A 46 12.49 -17.03 5.80
N SER A 47 11.82 -17.09 4.65
CA SER A 47 12.50 -17.03 3.35
C SER A 47 12.99 -15.62 3.06
N ASP A 48 13.90 -15.47 2.09
CA ASP A 48 14.42 -14.16 1.68
C ASP A 48 13.29 -13.21 1.23
N ARG A 49 12.35 -13.71 0.42
CA ARG A 49 11.14 -12.95 0.02
C ARG A 49 10.27 -12.57 1.22
N GLY A 50 10.09 -13.49 2.17
CA GLY A 50 9.35 -13.23 3.41
C GLY A 50 9.99 -12.14 4.28
N GLN A 51 11.31 -12.20 4.47
CA GLN A 51 12.05 -11.19 5.23
C GLN A 51 12.08 -9.84 4.51
N ALA A 52 12.22 -9.82 3.18
CA ALA A 52 12.15 -8.61 2.38
C ALA A 52 10.78 -7.91 2.52
N LEU A 53 9.68 -8.67 2.52
CA LEU A 53 8.35 -8.08 2.69
C LEU A 53 8.14 -7.46 4.07
N TYR A 54 8.55 -8.16 5.14
CA TYR A 54 8.49 -7.60 6.49
C TYR A 54 9.40 -6.37 6.66
N GLY A 55 10.62 -6.41 6.11
CA GLY A 55 11.52 -5.27 6.12
C GLY A 55 10.97 -4.06 5.36
N GLY A 56 10.35 -4.30 4.20
CA GLY A 56 9.67 -3.26 3.42
C GLY A 56 8.46 -2.68 4.16
N ALA A 57 7.66 -3.53 4.80
CA ALA A 57 6.51 -3.10 5.61
C ALA A 57 6.94 -2.23 6.79
N GLU A 58 8.01 -2.61 7.50
CA GLU A 58 8.58 -1.81 8.58
C GLU A 58 9.14 -0.47 8.07
N ALA A 59 9.91 -0.49 6.99
CA ALA A 59 10.45 0.75 6.39
C ALA A 59 9.32 1.70 5.97
N PHE A 60 8.23 1.15 5.44
CA PHE A 60 7.08 1.93 5.04
C PHE A 60 6.35 2.53 6.26
N TRP A 61 6.11 1.74 7.32
CA TRP A 61 5.58 2.23 8.58
C TRP A 61 6.42 3.38 9.15
N GLN A 62 7.73 3.20 9.27
CA GLN A 62 8.64 4.21 9.82
C GLN A 62 8.62 5.51 9.01
N GLY A 63 8.61 5.40 7.68
CA GLY A 63 8.52 6.57 6.82
C GLY A 63 7.17 7.30 6.93
N MET A 64 6.07 6.57 7.14
CA MET A 64 4.75 7.16 7.36
C MET A 64 4.65 7.85 8.72
N ALA A 65 5.07 7.18 9.80
CA ALA A 65 5.12 7.73 11.15
C ALA A 65 5.95 9.02 11.18
N GLY A 66 7.15 9.03 10.58
CA GLY A 66 7.99 10.23 10.52
C GLY A 66 7.37 11.43 9.77
N ILE A 67 6.28 11.22 9.03
CA ILE A 67 5.54 12.27 8.34
C ILE A 67 4.30 12.72 9.12
N ALA A 68 3.58 11.76 9.71
CA ALA A 68 2.21 11.96 10.17
C ALA A 68 2.06 11.90 11.69
N ASP A 69 2.81 11.05 12.40
CA ASP A 69 2.78 10.93 13.86
C ASP A 69 3.40 12.19 14.48
N ARG A 70 2.55 13.04 15.07
CA ARG A 70 2.98 14.37 15.54
C ARG A 70 3.32 14.37 17.01
N ASP A 71 2.65 13.55 17.80
CA ASP A 71 2.85 13.49 19.25
C ASP A 71 3.82 12.37 19.67
N GLY A 72 4.19 11.48 18.74
CA GLY A 72 5.18 10.43 18.93
C GLY A 72 4.64 9.22 19.69
N ASP A 73 3.32 9.03 19.72
CA ASP A 73 2.68 7.91 20.42
C ASP A 73 2.72 6.58 19.64
N GLN A 74 3.32 6.60 18.44
CA GLN A 74 3.42 5.47 17.51
C GLN A 74 2.08 5.03 16.95
N ARG A 75 1.12 5.94 16.86
CA ARG A 75 -0.16 5.76 16.18
C ARG A 75 -0.41 6.97 15.32
N ILE A 76 -1.02 6.75 14.16
CA ILE A 76 -1.47 7.85 13.31
C ILE A 76 -2.98 7.86 13.35
N THR A 77 -3.53 8.83 14.07
CA THR A 77 -4.97 9.07 14.08
C THR A 77 -5.46 9.60 12.72
N ARG A 78 -6.76 9.55 12.48
CA ARG A 78 -7.37 10.15 11.28
C ARG A 78 -7.03 11.63 11.14
N GLU A 79 -7.00 12.36 12.25
CA GLU A 79 -6.68 13.79 12.26
C GLU A 79 -5.22 14.03 11.85
N GLU A 80 -4.28 13.25 12.38
CA GLU A 80 -2.87 13.31 11.99
C GLU A 80 -2.64 12.89 10.54
N PHE A 81 -3.37 11.88 10.06
CA PHE A 81 -3.33 11.49 8.66
C PHE A 81 -3.78 12.64 7.74
N VAL A 82 -4.90 13.30 8.06
CA VAL A 82 -5.42 14.44 7.29
C VAL A 82 -4.45 15.64 7.34
N ASN A 83 -3.98 15.99 8.53
CA ASN A 83 -3.18 17.22 8.74
C ASN A 83 -1.70 17.04 8.37
N GLY A 84 -1.19 15.81 8.41
CA GLY A 84 0.20 15.45 8.12
C GLY A 84 0.36 14.77 6.77
N ALA A 85 -0.15 13.54 6.66
CA ALA A 85 0.06 12.69 5.49
C ALA A 85 -0.60 13.27 4.23
N VAL A 86 -1.89 13.63 4.24
CA VAL A 86 -2.61 14.08 3.04
C VAL A 86 -1.97 15.30 2.39
N LYS A 87 -1.48 16.26 3.19
CA LYS A 87 -0.74 17.41 2.65
C LYS A 87 0.55 16.97 1.95
N ARG A 88 1.33 16.07 2.56
CA ARG A 88 2.58 15.54 1.98
C ARG A 88 2.33 14.67 0.75
N LEU A 89 1.29 13.85 0.77
CA LEU A 89 0.79 13.05 -0.35
C LEU A 89 0.44 13.93 -1.54
N ARG A 90 -0.15 15.10 -1.29
CA ARG A 90 -0.47 16.08 -2.32
C ARG A 90 0.77 16.81 -2.85
N ASP A 91 1.60 17.31 -1.94
CA ASP A 91 2.72 18.20 -2.31
C ASP A 91 3.88 17.42 -2.95
N ASN A 92 4.09 16.15 -2.57
CA ASN A 92 5.20 15.32 -3.05
C ASN A 92 4.78 13.83 -3.16
N PRO A 93 3.83 13.47 -4.03
CA PRO A 93 3.31 12.10 -4.15
C PRO A 93 4.41 11.09 -4.50
N ASP A 94 5.32 11.45 -5.40
CA ASP A 94 6.43 10.57 -5.81
C ASP A 94 7.32 10.23 -4.62
N ARG A 95 7.62 11.22 -3.77
CA ARG A 95 8.44 11.00 -2.58
C ARG A 95 7.78 10.05 -1.58
N PHE A 96 6.45 10.08 -1.47
CA PHE A 96 5.74 9.13 -0.63
C PHE A 96 5.74 7.73 -1.24
N ALA A 97 5.59 7.63 -2.57
CA ALA A 97 5.68 6.34 -3.25
C ALA A 97 7.08 5.71 -3.11
N GLU A 98 8.15 6.51 -3.10
CA GLU A 98 9.51 6.04 -2.80
C GLU A 98 9.65 5.44 -1.39
N ILE A 99 8.89 5.94 -0.40
CA ILE A 99 8.87 5.35 0.94
C ILE A 99 8.22 3.95 0.89
N ALA A 100 7.19 3.77 0.07
CA ALA A 100 6.50 2.50 -0.10
C ALA A 100 7.22 1.54 -1.06
N ARG A 101 8.15 2.02 -1.90
CA ARG A 101 8.83 1.23 -2.95
C ARG A 101 9.41 -0.10 -2.44
N PRO A 102 10.13 -0.18 -1.30
CA PRO A 102 10.63 -1.47 -0.79
C PRO A 102 9.53 -2.48 -0.48
N PHE A 103 8.40 -2.02 0.07
CA PHE A 103 7.24 -2.86 0.32
C PHE A 103 6.58 -3.32 -0.99
N LEU A 104 6.38 -2.40 -1.93
CA LEU A 104 5.75 -2.69 -3.22
C LEU A 104 6.58 -3.69 -4.05
N HIS A 105 7.90 -3.50 -4.11
CA HIS A 105 8.82 -4.43 -4.75
C HIS A 105 8.75 -5.83 -4.14
N ALA A 106 8.81 -5.92 -2.80
CA ALA A 106 8.71 -7.21 -2.12
C ALA A 106 7.33 -7.86 -2.29
N ALA A 107 6.25 -7.08 -2.35
CA ALA A 107 4.90 -7.59 -2.59
C ALA A 107 4.76 -8.16 -4.01
N LEU A 108 5.36 -7.52 -5.03
CA LEU A 108 5.44 -8.07 -6.38
C LEU A 108 6.23 -9.38 -6.39
N ALA A 109 7.39 -9.45 -5.74
CA ALA A 109 8.18 -10.68 -5.65
C ALA A 109 7.43 -11.83 -4.94
N VAL A 110 6.55 -11.51 -3.99
CA VAL A 110 5.70 -12.50 -3.30
C VAL A 110 4.53 -12.94 -4.19
N ALA A 111 3.91 -12.03 -4.93
CA ALA A 111 2.80 -12.33 -5.83
C ALA A 111 3.25 -12.97 -7.16
N GLY A 112 4.49 -12.74 -7.55
CA GLY A 112 5.14 -13.26 -8.74
C GLY A 112 5.61 -14.71 -8.58
N THR A 113 5.72 -15.39 -9.72
CA THR A 113 6.27 -16.74 -9.83
C THR A 113 7.78 -16.76 -10.07
N ASP A 114 8.31 -15.67 -10.61
CA ASP A 114 9.69 -15.54 -11.08
C ASP A 114 10.40 -14.41 -10.33
N ASP A 115 11.73 -14.47 -10.28
CA ASP A 115 12.58 -13.47 -9.61
C ASP A 115 12.84 -12.23 -10.50
N ASP A 116 11.95 -11.93 -11.44
CA ASP A 116 12.07 -10.80 -12.37
C ASP A 116 11.52 -9.47 -11.81
N GLY A 117 10.98 -9.49 -10.59
CA GLY A 117 10.42 -8.31 -9.93
C GLY A 117 9.05 -7.88 -10.48
N THR A 118 8.36 -8.78 -11.18
CA THR A 118 7.02 -8.54 -11.73
C THR A 118 6.02 -9.60 -11.25
N ALA A 119 4.73 -9.30 -11.36
CA ALA A 119 3.67 -10.26 -11.07
C ALA A 119 2.59 -10.21 -12.15
N ALA A 120 1.98 -11.35 -12.45
CA ALA A 120 0.82 -11.39 -13.36
C ALA A 120 -0.34 -10.55 -12.78
N VAL A 121 -1.17 -9.96 -13.64
CA VAL A 121 -2.34 -9.15 -13.24
C VAL A 121 -3.24 -9.89 -12.23
N GLU A 122 -3.45 -11.19 -12.42
CA GLU A 122 -4.22 -12.01 -11.49
C GLU A 122 -3.57 -12.12 -10.11
N GLY A 123 -2.25 -12.23 -10.04
CA GLY A 123 -1.48 -12.23 -8.79
C GLY A 123 -1.66 -10.91 -8.04
N VAL A 124 -1.56 -9.78 -8.73
CA VAL A 124 -1.78 -8.47 -8.11
C VAL A 124 -3.22 -8.29 -7.65
N ALA A 125 -4.21 -8.76 -8.40
CA ALA A 125 -5.61 -8.74 -7.96
C ALA A 125 -5.81 -9.55 -6.67
N ARG A 126 -5.16 -10.72 -6.54
CA ARG A 126 -5.19 -11.51 -5.29
C ARG A 126 -4.53 -10.76 -4.13
N ALA A 127 -3.39 -10.12 -4.36
CA ALA A 127 -2.72 -9.31 -3.35
C ALA A 127 -3.63 -8.15 -2.86
N LEU A 128 -4.27 -7.41 -3.77
CA LEU A 128 -5.20 -6.33 -3.42
C LEU A 128 -6.38 -6.83 -2.57
N ARG A 129 -6.93 -8.01 -2.88
CA ARG A 129 -8.00 -8.60 -2.05
C ARG A 129 -7.54 -8.89 -0.62
N MET A 130 -6.31 -9.37 -0.46
CA MET A 130 -5.74 -9.62 0.87
C MET A 130 -5.49 -8.35 1.67
N LEU A 131 -5.32 -7.22 0.98
CA LEU A 131 -5.19 -5.90 1.58
C LEU A 131 -6.55 -5.19 1.77
N GLY A 132 -7.65 -5.93 1.70
CA GLY A 132 -9.00 -5.43 2.00
C GLY A 132 -9.78 -4.86 0.81
N VAL A 133 -9.25 -4.93 -0.41
CA VAL A 133 -9.98 -4.46 -1.61
C VAL A 133 -11.05 -5.50 -2.03
N PRO A 134 -12.32 -5.12 -2.23
CA PRO A 134 -13.34 -6.06 -2.70
C PRO A 134 -12.98 -6.67 -4.07
N GLU A 135 -13.51 -7.86 -4.36
CA GLU A 135 -13.08 -8.67 -5.51
C GLU A 135 -13.15 -7.96 -6.88
N GLU A 136 -14.31 -7.40 -7.23
CA GLU A 136 -14.49 -6.70 -8.52
C GLU A 136 -13.61 -5.44 -8.63
N PRO A 137 -13.57 -4.54 -7.62
CA PRO A 137 -12.59 -3.45 -7.58
C PRO A 137 -11.13 -3.91 -7.66
N ALA A 138 -10.75 -5.03 -7.03
CA ALA A 138 -9.38 -5.54 -7.06
C ALA A 138 -8.98 -6.00 -8.46
N ARG A 139 -9.86 -6.73 -9.17
CA ARG A 139 -9.64 -7.11 -10.58
C ARG A 139 -9.51 -5.88 -11.48
N THR A 140 -10.41 -4.92 -11.30
CA THR A 140 -10.42 -3.67 -12.08
C THR A 140 -9.16 -2.85 -11.84
N ALA A 141 -8.74 -2.72 -10.58
CA ALA A 141 -7.55 -1.99 -10.20
C ALA A 141 -6.29 -2.67 -10.75
N ALA A 142 -6.15 -4.00 -10.59
CA ALA A 142 -5.01 -4.73 -11.12
C ALA A 142 -4.91 -4.61 -12.65
N ALA A 143 -6.02 -4.74 -13.38
CA ALA A 143 -6.02 -4.55 -14.83
C ALA A 143 -5.63 -3.13 -15.25
N ALA A 144 -5.90 -2.11 -14.42
CA ALA A 144 -5.49 -0.73 -14.68
C ALA A 144 -4.03 -0.43 -14.30
N LEU A 145 -3.36 -1.34 -13.56
CA LEU A 145 -1.95 -1.22 -13.22
C LEU A 145 -1.04 -1.67 -14.37
N ASP A 146 -1.48 -2.65 -15.17
CA ASP A 146 -0.81 -3.11 -16.39
C ASP A 146 -0.99 -2.07 -17.50
N ALA A 147 -0.06 -1.11 -17.54
CA ALA A 147 -0.20 0.09 -18.35
C ALA A 147 0.25 -0.14 -19.80
N ASP A 148 1.18 -1.08 -20.01
CA ASP A 148 1.67 -1.45 -21.34
C ASP A 148 0.92 -2.64 -21.96
N GLY A 149 0.09 -3.35 -21.18
CA GLY A 149 -0.79 -4.42 -21.63
C GLY A 149 -0.05 -5.73 -21.87
N ASP A 150 1.10 -5.95 -21.23
CA ASP A 150 1.88 -7.18 -21.37
C ASP A 150 1.36 -8.34 -20.50
N GLY A 151 0.35 -8.07 -19.66
CA GLY A 151 -0.28 -9.04 -18.75
C GLY A 151 0.46 -9.21 -17.42
N ARG A 152 1.51 -8.42 -17.18
CA ARG A 152 2.29 -8.37 -15.96
C ARG A 152 2.29 -6.94 -15.43
N ILE A 153 2.68 -6.82 -14.17
CA ILE A 153 2.78 -5.54 -13.47
C ILE A 153 4.18 -5.48 -12.88
N GLY A 154 4.93 -4.47 -13.30
CA GLY A 154 6.27 -4.19 -12.81
C GLY A 154 6.31 -3.19 -11.65
N GLU A 155 7.50 -3.04 -11.08
CA GLU A 155 7.74 -2.13 -9.95
C GLU A 155 7.39 -0.68 -10.29
N GLU A 156 7.79 -0.20 -11.46
CA GLU A 156 7.56 1.20 -11.83
C GLU A 156 6.07 1.50 -12.02
N GLU A 157 5.31 0.56 -12.58
CA GLU A 157 3.86 0.69 -12.76
C GLU A 157 3.14 0.75 -11.41
N VAL A 158 3.48 -0.15 -10.48
CA VAL A 158 2.85 -0.16 -9.15
C VAL A 158 3.23 1.08 -8.34
N VAL A 159 4.49 1.54 -8.40
CA VAL A 159 4.94 2.75 -7.67
C VAL A 159 4.25 4.00 -8.21
N GLN A 160 4.18 4.16 -9.53
CA GLN A 160 3.47 5.29 -10.13
C GLN A 160 1.97 5.26 -9.82
N ALA A 161 1.34 4.09 -9.88
CA ALA A 161 -0.07 3.97 -9.56
C ALA A 161 -0.35 4.22 -8.08
N PHE A 162 0.55 3.80 -7.20
CA PHE A 162 0.50 4.10 -5.77
C PHE A 162 0.57 5.61 -5.52
N ALA A 163 1.52 6.31 -6.16
CA ALA A 163 1.61 7.78 -6.10
C ALA A 163 0.30 8.46 -6.55
N ARG A 164 -0.27 8.02 -7.68
CA ARG A 164 -1.54 8.53 -8.22
C ARG A 164 -2.72 8.23 -7.30
N HIS A 165 -2.77 7.05 -6.71
CA HIS A 165 -3.84 6.65 -5.79
C HIS A 165 -3.88 7.60 -4.58
N PHE A 166 -2.75 7.87 -3.95
CA PHE A 166 -2.70 8.72 -2.76
C PHE A 166 -2.71 10.22 -3.04
N THR A 167 -2.62 10.63 -4.31
CA THR A 167 -2.91 12.01 -4.72
C THR A 167 -4.43 12.22 -4.73
N VAL A 168 -4.97 12.90 -3.70
CA VAL A 168 -6.39 13.24 -3.63
C VAL A 168 -6.63 14.57 -4.37
N PRO A 169 -7.27 14.59 -5.57
CA PRO A 169 -7.65 15.84 -6.24
C PRO A 169 -8.76 16.57 -5.47
N GLU A 170 -8.80 17.90 -5.59
CA GLU A 170 -9.85 18.77 -5.02
C GLU A 170 -11.23 18.55 -5.66
#